data_AF-A0A844EP74-F1
#
_entry.id   AF-A0A844EP74-F1
#
_cell.length_a   1.000
_cell.length_b   1.000
_cell.length_c   1.000
_cell.angle_alpha   90.00
_cell.angle_beta   90.00
_cell.angle_gamma   90.00
#
_symmetry.space_group_name_H-M   'P 1'
#
loop_
_entity.id
_entity.type
_entity.pdbx_description
1 polymer ?
#
loop_
_entity_poly.entity_id
_entity_poly.type
_entity_poly.pdbx_seq_one_letter_code
_entity_poly.pdbx_strand_id
1 'polypeptide(L)' 'GATTAAIKQQITNQRPVVVWLNNVDGFVNHAITISGFSKTRFYYNDPWTKKKTSMKISTMQYHRSRDGYRALSY' A
#
# COMPACT_ATOMS: atom_id res chain seq x y z
N GLY A 1 -10.45 2.93 8.40
CA GLY A 1 -9.70 2.49 7.21
C GLY A 1 -9.22 1.05 7.36
N ALA A 2 -8.64 0.46 6.32
CA ALA A 2 -8.34 -0.97 6.26
C ALA A 2 -7.10 -1.38 7.06
N THR A 3 -7.20 -2.51 7.77
CA THR A 3 -6.10 -3.09 8.55
C THR A 3 -5.06 -3.77 7.65
N THR A 4 -3.84 -3.94 8.16
CA THR A 4 -2.79 -4.72 7.48
C THR A 4 -3.24 -6.16 7.21
N ALA A 5 -4.00 -6.76 8.11
CA ALA A 5 -4.52 -8.12 7.96
C ALA A 5 -5.54 -8.21 6.80
N ALA A 6 -6.46 -7.25 6.70
CA ALA A 6 -7.44 -7.20 5.62
C ALA A 6 -6.76 -7.04 4.25
N ILE A 7 -5.72 -6.20 4.15
CA ILE A 7 -4.91 -6.08 2.93
C ILE A 7 -4.27 -7.42 2.60
N LYS A 8 -3.56 -8.04 3.56
CA LYS A 8 -2.91 -9.35 3.33
C LYS A 8 -3.89 -10.41 2.85
N GLN A 9 -5.09 -10.46 3.43
CA GLN A 9 -6.14 -11.39 3.03
C GLN A 9 -6.57 -11.19 1.56
N GLN A 10 -6.76 -9.94 1.10
CA GLN A 10 -7.09 -9.69 -0.30
C GLN A 10 -5.96 -10.09 -1.24
N ILE A 11 -4.71 -9.76 -0.89
CA ILE A 11 -3.55 -10.20 -1.68
C ILE A 11 -3.45 -11.73 -1.75
N THR A 12 -3.72 -12.45 -0.64
CA THR A 12 -3.79 -13.92 -0.64
C THR A 12 -4.88 -14.46 -1.55
N ASN A 13 -6.01 -13.75 -1.66
CA ASN A 13 -7.08 -14.07 -2.60
C ASN A 13 -6.77 -13.64 -4.05
N GLN A 14 -5.51 -13.29 -4.36
CA GLN A 14 -5.07 -12.79 -5.65
C GLN A 14 -5.76 -11.48 -6.09
N ARG A 15 -6.31 -10.72 -5.13
CA ARG A 15 -6.93 -9.42 -5.36
C ARG A 15 -5.98 -8.30 -4.94
N PRO A 16 -5.45 -7.50 -5.88
CA PRO A 16 -4.61 -6.36 -5.53
C PRO A 16 -5.39 -5.31 -4.73
N VAL A 17 -4.67 -4.51 -3.96
CA VAL A 17 -5.27 -3.48 -3.10
C VAL A 17 -4.64 -2.13 -3.40
N VAL A 18 -5.45 -1.18 -3.86
CA VAL A 18 -5.05 0.22 -3.98
C VAL A 18 -5.10 0.85 -2.58
N VAL A 19 -4.04 1.54 -2.17
CA VAL A 19 -3.97 2.28 -0.92
C VAL A 19 -3.51 3.71 -1.17
N TRP A 20 -3.95 4.63 -0.32
CA TRP A 20 -3.52 6.02 -0.35
C TRP A 20 -2.49 6.27 0.76
N LEU A 21 -1.47 7.05 0.43
CA LEU A 21 -0.31 7.35 1.25
C LEU A 21 -0.07 8.86 1.28
N ASN A 22 0.20 9.40 2.46
CA ASN A 22 0.66 10.78 2.60
C ASN A 22 2.20 10.86 2.48
N ASN A 23 2.71 11.86 1.75
CA ASN A 23 4.13 12.20 1.66
C ASN A 23 5.03 11.06 1.16
N VAL A 24 4.59 10.41 0.08
CA VAL A 24 5.39 9.46 -0.70
C VAL A 24 5.67 10.11 -2.05
N ASP A 25 6.93 10.00 -2.51
CA ASP A 25 7.43 10.64 -3.74
C ASP A 25 7.23 12.17 -3.81
N GLY A 26 7.08 12.84 -2.67
CA GLY A 26 6.86 14.29 -2.57
C GLY A 26 5.41 14.73 -2.73
N PHE A 27 4.46 13.80 -2.87
CA PHE A 27 3.04 14.12 -3.02
C PHE A 27 2.30 14.18 -1.67
N VAL A 28 1.39 15.15 -1.54
CA VAL A 28 0.51 15.28 -0.36
C VAL A 28 -0.41 14.06 -0.21
N ASN A 29 -0.87 13.50 -1.33
CA ASN A 29 -1.58 12.23 -1.35
C ASN A 29 -1.16 11.44 -2.60
N HIS A 30 -0.74 10.20 -2.40
CA HIS A 30 -0.29 9.29 -3.46
C HIS A 30 -1.02 7.95 -3.38
N ALA A 31 -1.56 7.48 -4.50
CA ALA A 31 -2.24 6.19 -4.60
C ALA A 31 -1.32 5.14 -5.24
N ILE A 32 -1.09 4.04 -4.55
CA ILE A 32 -0.26 2.92 -5.03
C ILE A 32 -1.04 1.61 -4.97
N THR A 33 -0.62 0.61 -5.75
CA THR A 33 -1.27 -0.71 -5.77
C THR A 33 -0.40 -1.77 -5.13
N ILE A 34 -0.80 -2.28 -3.96
CA ILE A 34 -0.17 -3.43 -3.32
C ILE A 34 -0.56 -4.70 -4.09
N SER A 35 0.45 -5.49 -4.45
CA SER A 35 0.26 -6.76 -5.16
C SER A 35 0.94 -7.95 -4.48
N GLY A 36 1.66 -7.71 -3.37
CA GLY A 36 2.39 -8.75 -2.66
C GLY A 36 2.84 -8.31 -1.28
N PHE A 37 3.19 -9.27 -0.43
CA PHE A 37 3.80 -8.98 0.86
C PHE A 37 4.78 -10.08 1.28
N SER A 38 5.71 -9.73 2.18
CA SER A 38 6.51 -10.66 2.98
C SER A 38 6.20 -10.48 4.46
N LYS A 39 6.96 -11.14 5.34
CA LYS A 39 6.82 -10.93 6.79
C LYS A 39 6.99 -9.46 7.20
N THR A 40 7.83 -8.70 6.48
CA THR A 40 8.23 -7.33 6.86
C THR A 40 7.99 -6.26 5.80
N ARG A 41 7.65 -6.63 4.56
CA ARG A 41 7.52 -5.69 3.43
C ARG A 41 6.20 -5.84 2.69
N PHE A 42 5.73 -4.74 2.11
CA PHE A 42 4.74 -4.73 1.04
C PHE A 42 5.44 -4.48 -0.29
N TYR A 43 5.05 -5.23 -1.31
CA TYR A 43 5.44 -5.04 -2.70
C TYR A 43 4.30 -4.35 -3.44
N TYR A 44 4.61 -3.29 -4.15
CA TYR A 44 3.60 -2.45 -4.79
C TYR A 44 4.08 -1.87 -6.12
N ASN A 45 3.11 -1.57 -6.97
CA ASN A 45 3.30 -0.81 -8.19
C ASN A 45 3.06 0.66 -7.87
N ASP A 46 4.06 1.49 -8.17
CA ASP A 46 3.95 2.93 -8.10
C ASP A 46 3.75 3.51 -9.51
N PRO A 47 2.59 4.15 -9.78
CA PRO A 47 2.29 4.71 -11.09
C PRO A 47 3.19 5.89 -11.47
N TRP A 48 3.77 6.60 -10.48
CA TRP A 48 4.64 7.75 -10.72
C TRP A 48 6.02 7.32 -11.22
N THR A 49 6.68 6.41 -10.50
CA THR A 49 8.02 5.94 -10.89
C THR A 49 8.02 4.88 -11.97
N LYS A 50 6.84 4.35 -12.38
CA LYS A 50 6.68 3.23 -13.32
C LYS A 50 7.43 1.97 -12.90
N LYS A 51 7.65 1.78 -11.59
CA LYS A 51 8.46 0.69 -11.04
C LYS A 51 7.65 -0.17 -10.08
N LYS A 52 8.01 -1.46 -10.05
CA LYS A 52 7.68 -2.35 -8.94
C LYS A 52 8.70 -2.10 -7.84
N THR A 53 8.24 -1.71 -6.67
CA THR A 53 9.12 -1.41 -5.54
C THR A 53 8.55 -2.03 -4.26
N SER A 54 9.24 -1.83 -3.14
CA SER A 54 8.81 -2.33 -1.84
C SER A 54 9.20 -1.38 -0.72
N MET A 55 8.40 -1.37 0.33
CA MET A 55 8.73 -0.67 1.58
C MET A 55 8.36 -1.54 2.78
N LYS A 56 8.94 -1.22 3.94
CA LYS A 56 8.60 -1.91 5.19
C LYS A 56 7.12 -1.71 5.49
N ILE A 57 6.47 -2.73 6.04
CA ILE A 57 5.07 -2.65 6.48
C ILE A 57 4.89 -1.49 7.47
N SER A 58 5.83 -1.31 8.40
CA SER A 58 5.81 -0.19 9.35
C SER A 58 5.84 1.18 8.67
N THR A 59 6.72 1.36 7.68
CA THR A 59 6.79 2.59 6.87
C THR A 59 5.48 2.83 6.12
N MET A 60 4.93 1.80 5.47
CA MET A 60 3.63 1.89 4.79
C MET A 60 2.53 2.32 5.75
N GLN A 61 2.44 1.71 6.93
CA GLN A 61 1.40 2.07 7.91
C GLN A 61 1.55 3.49 8.45
N TYR A 62 2.78 4.01 8.58
CA TYR A 62 3.02 5.40 8.94
C TYR A 62 2.45 6.38 7.90
N HIS A 63 2.65 6.12 6.60
CA HIS A 63 2.10 6.96 5.54
C HIS A 63 0.58 6.81 5.43
N ARG A 64 0.05 5.58 5.58
CA ARG A 64 -1.39 5.29 5.54
C ARG A 64 -2.15 5.90 6.71
N SER A 65 -1.57 5.92 7.91
CA SER A 65 -2.25 6.48 9.10
C SER A 65 -2.55 7.96 8.94
N ARG A 66 -1.70 8.67 8.19
CA ARG A 66 -1.84 10.09 7.87
C ARG A 66 -2.78 10.39 6.71
N ASP A 67 -3.33 9.35 6.07
CA ASP A 67 -4.38 9.44 5.05
C ASP A 67 -5.59 8.54 5.38
N GLY A 68 -5.86 8.35 6.68
CA GLY A 68 -7.07 7.67 7.17
C GLY A 68 -7.14 6.15 6.92
N TYR A 69 -6.01 5.52 6.57
CA TYR A 69 -5.92 4.11 6.19
C TYR A 69 -6.86 3.73 5.04
N ARG A 70 -7.05 4.61 4.06
CA ARG A 70 -7.88 4.33 2.88
C ARG A 70 -7.31 3.15 2.08
N ALA A 71 -8.20 2.30 1.59
CA ALA A 71 -7.86 1.18 0.72
C ALA A 71 -9.08 0.78 -0.14
N LEU A 72 -8.82 0.26 -1.33
CA LEU A 72 -9.83 -0.22 -2.29
C LEU A 72 -9.33 -1.51 -2.96
N SER A 73 -10.18 -2.52 -3.06
CA SER A 73 -9.91 -3.82 -3.67
C SER A 73 -11.21 -4.39 -4.26
N TYR A 74 -11.13 -5.25 -5.27
CA TYR A 74 -12.25 -5.83 -6.02
C TYR A 74 -11.96 -7.30 -6.35
#